data_AF-A0A7T7HH62-F1
#
_entry.id   AF-A0A7T7HH62-F1
#
_cell.length_a   1.000
_cell.length_b   1.000
_cell.length_c   1.000
_cell.angle_alpha   90.00
_cell.angle_beta   90.00
_cell.angle_gamma   90.00
#
_symmetry.space_group_name_H-M   'P 1'
#
loop_
_entity.id
_entity.type
_entity.pdbx_description
1 polymer ?
#
loop_
_entity_poly.entity_id
_entity_poly.type
_entity_poly.pdbx_seq_one_letter_code
_entity_poly.pdbx_strand_id
1 'polypeptide(L)'
;MSLSAYSQYAHSVGTNLRLELLAEEYEPFLAKLSVRSRLDLNAFVRENVVLIEKVATSTPKRQHQLLSALSTEQRFWTIAAAAQMTFEASALLSAVELHLVPGCGYRDMIGYAQDVLCAADMDEDYLWPFPIPRPPEENG
;
A
#
# COMPACT_ATOMS: atom_id res chain seq x y z
N MET A 1 -4.33 -22.79 5.04
CA MET A 1 -3.81 -21.50 5.57
C MET A 1 -5.01 -20.69 6.01
N SER A 2 -4.94 -20.05 7.18
CA SER A 2 -6.00 -19.13 7.65
C SER A 2 -5.94 -17.80 6.91
N LEU A 3 -7.03 -17.02 6.94
CA LEU A 3 -7.04 -15.66 6.38
C LEU A 3 -6.01 -14.78 7.10
N SER A 4 -5.77 -15.02 8.39
CA SER A 4 -4.73 -14.36 9.18
C SER A 4 -3.34 -14.58 8.61
N ALA A 5 -3.03 -15.80 8.16
CA ALA A 5 -1.73 -16.09 7.55
C ALA A 5 -1.57 -15.35 6.20
N TYR A 6 -2.64 -15.24 5.41
CA TYR A 6 -2.62 -14.45 4.18
C TYR A 6 -2.52 -12.95 4.44
N SER A 7 -3.22 -12.45 5.46
CA SER A 7 -3.15 -11.04 5.87
C SER A 7 -1.74 -10.67 6.33
N GLN A 8 -1.13 -11.47 7.23
CA GLN A 8 0.24 -11.25 7.68
C GLN A 8 1.25 -11.31 6.54
N TYR A 9 1.06 -12.25 5.60
CA TYR A 9 1.90 -12.33 4.41
C TYR A 9 1.78 -11.08 3.54
N ALA A 10 0.55 -10.63 3.25
CA ALA A 10 0.32 -9.42 2.47
C ALA A 10 0.92 -8.18 3.16
N HIS A 11 0.71 -8.04 4.48
CA HIS A 11 1.31 -6.96 5.26
C HIS A 11 2.84 -6.97 5.16
N SER A 12 3.48 -8.14 5.32
CA SER A 12 4.93 -8.29 5.22
C SER A 12 5.47 -7.90 3.85
N VAL A 13 4.77 -8.26 2.76
CA VAL A 13 5.14 -7.82 1.41
C VAL A 13 5.05 -6.30 1.29
N GLY A 14 3.97 -5.70 1.78
CA GLY A 14 3.80 -4.24 1.80
C GLY A 14 4.89 -3.53 2.58
N THR A 15 5.25 -4.03 3.77
CA THR A 15 6.35 -3.51 4.58
C THR A 15 7.68 -3.57 3.83
N ASN A 16 7.99 -4.69 3.18
CA ASN A 16 9.24 -4.86 2.43
C ASN A 16 9.33 -3.87 1.26
N LEU A 17 8.26 -3.75 0.47
CA LEU A 17 8.19 -2.79 -0.63
C LEU A 17 8.30 -1.34 -0.14
N ARG A 18 7.68 -1.01 1.00
CA ARG A 18 7.83 0.30 1.66
C ARG A 18 9.27 0.56 2.08
N LEU A 19 9.97 -0.44 2.61
CA LEU A 19 11.40 -0.31 2.97
C LEU A 19 12.28 -0.13 1.72
N GLU A 20 12.00 -0.83 0.61
CA GLU A 20 12.68 -0.61 -0.67
C GLU A 20 12.47 0.83 -1.15
N LEU A 21 11.25 1.37 -1.02
CA LEU A 21 10.94 2.74 -1.40
C LEU A 21 11.71 3.78 -0.55
N LEU A 22 11.91 3.50 0.74
CA LEU A 22 12.66 4.38 1.65
C LEU A 22 14.18 4.29 1.48
N ALA A 23 14.69 3.14 1.02
CA ALA A 23 16.11 2.92 0.81
C ALA A 23 16.64 3.57 -0.47
N GLU A 24 15.77 3.91 -1.42
CA GLU A 24 16.13 4.53 -2.68
C GLU A 24 16.07 6.07 -2.64
N GLU A 25 17.03 6.73 -3.28
CA GLU A 25 17.08 8.18 -3.39
C GLU A 25 16.13 8.69 -4.49
N TYR A 26 14.89 8.97 -4.09
CA TYR A 26 13.87 9.57 -4.97
C TYR A 26 13.78 11.11 -4.87
N GLU A 27 14.64 11.76 -4.08
CA GLU A 27 14.66 13.22 -3.81
C GLU A 27 14.34 14.10 -5.04
N PRO A 28 15.02 13.96 -6.20
CA PRO A 28 14.75 14.81 -7.37
C PRO A 28 13.38 14.57 -8.03
N PHE A 29 12.82 13.37 -7.85
CA PHE A 29 11.50 13.00 -8.32
C PHE A 29 10.41 13.43 -7.32
N LEU A 30 10.63 13.19 -6.02
CA LEU A 30 9.74 13.64 -4.95
C LEU A 30 9.56 15.16 -4.96
N ALA A 31 10.61 15.92 -5.25
CA ALA A 31 10.53 17.39 -5.38
C ALA A 31 9.62 17.85 -6.54
N LYS A 32 9.32 16.97 -7.52
CA LYS A 32 8.40 17.25 -8.64
C LYS A 32 6.96 16.81 -8.33
N LEU A 33 6.75 16.05 -7.27
CA LEU A 33 5.43 15.62 -6.86
C LEU A 33 4.63 16.83 -6.34
N SER A 34 3.40 16.95 -6.81
CA SER A 34 2.47 18.02 -6.43
C SER A 34 1.34 17.49 -5.55
N VAL A 35 0.43 18.36 -5.10
CA VAL A 35 -0.81 17.95 -4.42
C VAL A 35 -1.66 16.99 -5.28
N ARG A 36 -1.47 16.97 -6.61
CA ARG A 36 -2.17 16.06 -7.54
C ARG A 36 -1.56 14.67 -7.63
N SER A 37 -0.44 14.40 -6.97
CA SER A 37 0.28 13.12 -7.09
C SER A 37 -0.58 11.90 -6.73
N ARG A 38 -1.61 12.07 -5.89
CA ARG A 38 -2.60 11.03 -5.60
C ARG A 38 -3.51 10.69 -6.80
N LEU A 39 -3.86 11.67 -7.62
CA LEU A 39 -4.56 11.43 -8.88
C LEU A 39 -3.64 10.74 -9.89
N ASP A 40 -2.36 11.15 -9.92
CA ASP A 40 -1.36 10.57 -10.80
C ASP A 40 -1.08 9.10 -10.44
N LEU A 41 -1.01 8.77 -9.14
CA LEU A 41 -0.94 7.39 -8.65
C LEU A 41 -2.16 6.57 -9.10
N ASN A 42 -3.38 7.11 -8.94
CA ASN A 42 -4.59 6.43 -9.35
C ASN A 42 -4.70 6.22 -10.87
N ALA A 43 -4.12 7.12 -11.67
CA ALA A 43 -4.01 6.95 -13.11
C ALA A 43 -2.98 5.87 -13.44
N PHE A 44 -1.79 5.95 -12.83
CA PHE A 44 -0.71 4.97 -12.98
C PHE A 44 -1.17 3.55 -12.64
N VAL A 45 -1.90 3.38 -11.53
CA VAL A 45 -2.45 2.09 -11.10
C VAL A 45 -3.33 1.47 -12.18
N ARG A 46 -4.23 2.27 -12.78
CA ARG A 46 -5.14 1.78 -13.83
C ARG A 46 -4.39 1.35 -15.08
N GLU A 47 -3.35 2.07 -15.46
CA GLU A 47 -2.56 1.80 -16.67
C GLU A 47 -1.59 0.62 -16.48
N ASN A 48 -1.15 0.35 -15.24
CA ASN A 48 -0.08 -0.59 -14.94
C ASN A 48 -0.51 -1.76 -14.03
N VAL A 49 -1.82 -2.02 -13.91
CA VAL A 49 -2.39 -3.01 -12.96
C VAL A 49 -1.68 -4.37 -13.01
N VAL A 50 -1.38 -4.88 -14.21
CA VAL A 50 -0.72 -6.19 -14.39
C VAL A 50 0.71 -6.19 -13.85
N LEU A 51 1.45 -5.09 -13.99
CA LEU A 51 2.79 -4.97 -13.44
C LEU A 51 2.74 -4.87 -11.92
N ILE A 52 1.82 -4.06 -11.40
CA ILE A 52 1.63 -3.83 -9.96
C ILE A 52 1.24 -5.14 -9.27
N GLU A 53 0.27 -5.88 -9.80
CA GLU A 53 -0.13 -7.19 -9.30
C GLU A 53 1.04 -8.17 -9.28
N LYS A 54 1.83 -8.21 -10.36
CA LYS A 54 3.02 -9.08 -10.43
C LYS A 54 4.03 -8.71 -9.35
N VAL A 55 4.28 -7.43 -9.10
CA VAL A 55 5.19 -7.01 -8.03
C VAL A 55 4.61 -7.35 -6.66
N ALA A 56 3.33 -7.06 -6.42
CA ALA A 56 2.64 -7.33 -5.15
C ALA A 56 2.57 -8.81 -4.77
N THR A 57 2.65 -9.73 -5.74
CA THR A 57 2.50 -11.18 -5.51
C THR A 57 3.76 -12.00 -5.74
N SER A 58 4.83 -11.39 -6.26
CA SER A 58 6.10 -12.07 -6.56
C SER A 58 7.00 -12.23 -5.34
N THR A 59 7.94 -13.16 -5.43
CA THR A 59 9.03 -13.29 -4.45
C THR A 59 9.99 -12.08 -4.51
N PRO A 60 10.73 -11.76 -3.43
CA PRO A 60 11.67 -10.64 -3.41
C PRO A 60 12.68 -10.65 -4.57
N LYS A 61 13.23 -11.83 -4.89
CA LYS A 61 14.16 -11.99 -6.02
C LYS A 61 13.52 -11.60 -7.36
N ARG A 62 12.24 -11.93 -7.55
CA ARG A 62 11.52 -11.62 -8.79
C ARG A 62 11.03 -10.17 -8.81
N GLN A 63 10.64 -9.61 -7.68
CA GLN A 63 10.35 -8.17 -7.53
C GLN A 63 11.56 -7.36 -7.98
N HIS A 64 12.75 -7.65 -7.46
CA HIS A 64 13.98 -6.95 -7.85
C HIS A 64 14.29 -7.05 -9.36
N GLN A 65 14.03 -8.20 -9.98
CA GLN A 65 14.18 -8.37 -11.43
C GLN A 65 13.19 -7.51 -12.23
N LEU A 66 11.94 -7.42 -11.78
CA LEU A 66 10.92 -6.61 -12.44
C LEU A 66 11.22 -5.11 -12.30
N LEU A 67 11.62 -4.69 -11.10
CA LEU A 67 11.86 -3.29 -10.76
C LEU A 67 13.16 -2.73 -11.36
N SER A 68 14.20 -3.56 -11.52
CA SER A 68 15.48 -3.14 -12.10
C SER A 68 15.40 -2.77 -13.59
N ALA A 69 14.35 -3.21 -14.30
CA ALA A 69 14.10 -2.86 -15.69
C ALA A 69 13.37 -1.51 -15.87
N LEU A 70 12.90 -0.89 -14.78
CA LEU A 70 12.08 0.32 -14.81
C LEU A 70 12.92 1.59 -14.65
N SER A 71 12.41 2.70 -15.19
CA SER A 71 12.94 4.02 -14.85
C SER A 71 12.71 4.34 -13.37
N THR A 72 13.47 5.26 -12.78
CA THR A 72 13.32 5.66 -11.36
C THR A 72 11.88 6.07 -11.03
N GLU A 73 11.22 6.83 -11.90
CA GLU A 73 9.83 7.26 -11.72
C GLU A 73 8.85 6.08 -11.81
N GLN A 74 8.96 5.24 -12.84
CA GLN A 74 8.09 4.07 -12.98
C GLN A 74 8.29 3.08 -11.83
N ARG A 75 9.53 2.93 -11.36
CA ARG A 75 9.88 2.10 -10.21
C ARG A 75 9.23 2.64 -8.93
N PHE A 76 9.38 3.94 -8.65
CA PHE A 76 8.69 4.58 -7.52
C PHE A 76 7.20 4.30 -7.54
N TRP A 77 6.54 4.60 -8.67
CA TRP A 77 5.10 4.43 -8.79
C TRP A 77 4.66 2.97 -8.68
N THR A 78 5.45 2.05 -9.22
CA THR A 78 5.16 0.62 -9.15
C THR A 78 5.29 0.10 -7.72
N ILE A 79 6.36 0.47 -7.00
CA ILE A 79 6.57 0.06 -5.61
C ILE A 79 5.48 0.67 -4.73
N ALA A 80 5.18 1.96 -4.89
CA ALA A 80 4.12 2.64 -4.17
C ALA A 80 2.74 2.00 -4.42
N ALA A 81 2.38 1.73 -5.66
CA ALA A 81 1.11 1.08 -5.97
C ALA A 81 1.05 -0.37 -5.44
N ALA A 82 2.14 -1.12 -5.56
CA ALA A 82 2.19 -2.51 -5.12
C ALA A 82 2.12 -2.63 -3.60
N ALA A 83 2.84 -1.78 -2.86
CA ALA A 83 2.73 -1.76 -1.40
C ALA A 83 1.32 -1.35 -0.95
N GLN A 84 0.71 -0.33 -1.57
CA GLN A 84 -0.68 0.06 -1.28
C GLN A 84 -1.62 -1.14 -1.44
N MET A 85 -1.55 -1.81 -2.58
CA MET A 85 -2.38 -2.98 -2.89
C MET A 85 -2.23 -4.07 -1.83
N THR A 86 -1.01 -4.33 -1.35
CA THR A 86 -0.77 -5.36 -0.33
C THR A 86 -1.25 -4.97 1.07
N PHE A 87 -1.16 -3.69 1.45
CA PHE A 87 -1.74 -3.20 2.70
C PHE A 87 -3.26 -3.26 2.67
N GLU A 88 -3.89 -2.81 1.58
CA GLU A 88 -5.33 -2.91 1.38
C GLU A 88 -5.80 -4.37 1.42
N ALA A 89 -5.07 -5.29 0.79
CA ALA A 89 -5.36 -6.72 0.84
C ALA A 89 -5.25 -7.28 2.26
N SER A 90 -4.22 -6.89 3.03
CA SER A 90 -4.08 -7.28 4.44
C SER A 90 -5.26 -6.78 5.28
N ALA A 91 -5.60 -5.50 5.17
CA ALA A 91 -6.71 -4.89 5.89
C ALA A 91 -8.03 -5.60 5.57
N LEU A 92 -8.30 -5.88 4.28
CA LEU A 92 -9.50 -6.59 3.86
C LEU A 92 -9.54 -8.04 4.38
N LEU A 93 -8.43 -8.77 4.32
CA LEU A 93 -8.37 -10.15 4.83
C LEU A 93 -8.55 -10.21 6.35
N SER A 94 -7.93 -9.29 7.08
CA SER A 94 -8.11 -9.15 8.54
C SER A 94 -9.57 -8.81 8.87
N ALA A 95 -10.16 -7.87 8.14
CA ALA A 95 -11.56 -7.49 8.31
C ALA A 95 -12.49 -8.69 8.07
N VAL A 96 -12.32 -9.41 6.95
CA VAL A 96 -13.11 -10.61 6.63
C VAL A 96 -13.01 -11.64 7.76
N GLU A 97 -11.81 -11.91 8.27
CA GLU A 97 -11.62 -12.92 9.33
C GLU A 97 -12.25 -12.52 10.67
N LEU A 98 -12.12 -11.24 11.06
CA LEU A 98 -12.68 -10.72 12.30
C LEU A 98 -14.21 -10.62 12.26
N HIS A 99 -14.77 -10.33 11.09
CA HIS A 99 -16.13 -9.81 10.98
C HIS A 99 -17.08 -10.67 10.16
N LEU A 100 -16.58 -11.57 9.31
CA LEU A 100 -17.40 -12.56 8.61
C LEU A 100 -17.31 -13.92 9.33
N VAL A 101 -18.02 -13.98 10.46
CA VAL A 101 -18.13 -15.19 11.28
C VAL A 101 -19.24 -16.10 10.72
N PRO A 102 -18.95 -17.39 10.43
CA PRO A 102 -19.98 -18.34 10.01
C PRO A 102 -21.11 -18.45 11.05
N GLY A 103 -22.36 -18.30 10.61
CA GLY A 103 -23.54 -18.34 11.49
C GLY A 103 -23.91 -17.01 12.16
N CYS A 104 -23.20 -15.93 11.84
CA CYS A 104 -23.50 -14.57 12.28
C CYS A 104 -24.80 -14.03 11.63
N GLY A 105 -25.61 -13.32 12.41
CA GLY A 105 -26.81 -12.65 11.91
C GLY A 105 -26.47 -11.44 11.04
N TYR A 106 -27.34 -11.11 10.07
CA TYR A 106 -27.09 -10.02 9.11
C TYR A 106 -26.86 -8.66 9.77
N ARG A 107 -27.49 -8.42 10.93
CA ARG A 107 -27.36 -7.18 11.70
C ARG A 107 -25.98 -7.05 12.37
N ASP A 108 -25.44 -8.16 12.85
CA ASP A 108 -24.13 -8.19 13.50
C ASP A 108 -23.02 -8.04 12.46
N MET A 109 -23.18 -8.65 11.27
CA MET A 109 -22.27 -8.42 10.13
C MET A 109 -22.20 -6.93 9.72
N ILE A 110 -23.32 -6.20 9.77
CA ILE A 110 -23.32 -4.75 9.46
C ILE A 110 -22.56 -3.96 10.51
N GLY A 111 -22.76 -4.24 11.81
CA GLY A 111 -22.02 -3.59 12.89
C GLY A 111 -20.52 -3.83 12.76
N TYR A 112 -20.15 -5.08 12.51
CA TYR A 112 -18.79 -5.50 12.27
C TYR A 112 -18.15 -4.84 11.04
N ALA A 113 -18.87 -4.70 9.92
CA ALA A 113 -18.37 -3.98 8.75
C ALA A 113 -18.17 -2.48 9.03
N GLN A 114 -19.03 -1.88 9.87
CA GLN A 114 -18.88 -0.49 10.28
C GLN A 114 -17.64 -0.28 11.17
N ASP A 115 -17.32 -1.22 12.06
CA ASP A 115 -16.11 -1.18 12.88
C ASP A 115 -14.84 -1.19 12.02
N VAL A 116 -14.81 -1.96 10.93
CA VAL A 116 -13.70 -1.98 9.95
C VAL A 116 -13.54 -0.63 9.26
N LEU A 117 -14.64 -0.04 8.79
CA LEU A 117 -14.61 1.24 8.09
C LEU A 117 -14.21 2.41 9.01
N CYS A 118 -14.38 2.25 10.32
CA CYS A 118 -14.08 3.25 11.33
C CYS A 118 -12.84 2.94 12.18
N ALA A 119 -12.09 1.87 11.88
CA ALA A 119 -10.91 1.48 12.64
C ALA A 119 -9.80 2.53 12.53
N ALA A 120 -9.20 2.89 13.67
CA ALA A 120 -8.18 3.93 13.78
C ALA A 120 -6.90 3.63 12.97
N ASP A 121 -6.65 2.36 12.66
CA ASP A 121 -5.49 1.92 11.86
C ASP A 121 -5.57 2.41 10.39
N MET A 122 -6.72 2.92 9.96
CA MET A 122 -6.89 3.61 8.67
C MET A 122 -6.23 5.00 8.64
N ASP A 123 -5.94 5.62 9.81
CA ASP A 123 -5.36 6.96 9.89
C ASP A 123 -3.82 6.97 9.82
N GLU A 124 -3.12 5.89 10.20
CA GLU A 124 -1.65 5.86 10.19
C GLU A 124 -1.03 5.82 8.78
N ASP A 125 -1.79 5.42 7.75
CA ASP A 125 -1.32 5.27 6.37
C ASP A 125 -1.73 6.39 5.40
N TYR A 126 -2.47 7.43 5.85
CA TYR A 126 -2.92 8.50 4.95
C TYR A 126 -1.75 9.33 4.34
N LEU A 127 -0.57 9.28 4.96
CA LEU A 127 0.62 10.06 4.59
C LEU A 127 1.59 9.31 3.67
N TRP A 128 1.24 8.10 3.25
CA TRP A 128 2.06 7.27 2.37
C TRP A 128 1.40 7.17 0.98
N PRO A 129 2.14 7.13 -0.15
CA PRO A 129 3.60 7.19 -0.31
C PRO A 129 4.17 8.61 -0.34
N PHE A 130 3.35 9.64 -0.15
CA PHE A 130 3.75 11.04 -0.31
C PHE A 130 4.11 11.67 1.03
N PRO A 131 5.40 11.82 1.37
CA PRO A 131 5.75 12.60 2.55
C PRO A 131 5.18 14.02 2.39
N ILE A 132 4.51 14.53 3.44
CA ILE A 132 4.17 15.96 3.51
C ILE A 132 5.51 16.72 3.42
N PRO A 133 5.64 17.73 2.54
CA PRO A 133 6.79 18.63 2.58
C PRO A 133 6.93 19.17 4.00
N ARG A 134 8.02 18.82 4.70
CA ARG A 134 8.28 19.45 6.01
C ARG A 134 8.43 20.95 5.74
N PRO A 135 7.72 21.82 6.49
CA PRO A 135 8.03 23.23 6.41
C PRO A 135 9.53 23.40 6.71
N PRO A 136 10.22 24.32 6.03
CA PRO A 136 11.64 24.55 6.30
C PRO A 136 11.79 24.81 7.79
N GLU A 137 12.68 24.06 8.44
CA GLU A 137 13.02 24.31 9.84
C GLU A 137 13.46 25.78 9.93
N GLU A 138 12.71 26.59 10.67
CA GLU A 138 13.15 27.93 11.03
C GLU A 138 14.41 27.74 11.88
N ASN A 139 15.58 27.90 11.24
CA ASN A 139 16.87 27.97 11.92
C ASN A 139 16.80 29.14 12.90
N GLY A 140 16.55 28.84 14.19
CA GLY A 140 16.72 29.74 15.32
C GLY A 140 18.19 29.92 15.69
#